data_AF-A0A7K3MYU9-F1
#
_entry.id   AF-A0A7K3MYU9-F1
#
_cell.length_a   1.000
_cell.length_b   1.000
_cell.length_c   1.000
_cell.angle_alpha   90.00
_cell.angle_beta   90.00
_cell.angle_gamma   90.00
#
_symmetry.space_group_name_H-M   'P 1'
#
loop_
_entity.id
_entity.type
_entity.pdbx_description
1 polymer ?
#
loop_
_entity_poly.entity_id
_entity_poly.type
_entity_poly.pdbx_seq_one_letter_code
_entity_poly.pdbx_strand_id
1 'polypeptide(L)'
;MNKILSVTKVLIFTALLLSIASVEAKVKLPSILGDNMVLQQKTTTKLWGWAKENTQIKVKTSWDKKSYTTNSDSKGNWLLNINTPDAGGPFQISISDGEVLTLNNILIGEVWFCSGQSNMEMPMKGFPRQPTKGGNTIIAKANPKVPIRIFNTDSKDGKKIKQFNKKPQTDCQGQWLDNSSENVANTSAAAYYFANYLQEVMDVPVGIIISSLGGSMVESWMSREAIEPFKEVDLSILDN
;
A
#
# COMPACT_ATOMS: atom_id res chain seq x y z
N MET A 1 -49.84 18.40 -35.20
CA MET A 1 -48.38 18.27 -34.97
C MET A 1 -47.97 18.37 -33.50
N ASN A 2 -48.50 19.29 -32.68
CA ASN A 2 -48.00 19.51 -31.31
C ASN A 2 -48.24 18.38 -30.28
N LYS A 3 -49.27 17.52 -30.45
CA LYS A 3 -49.52 16.40 -29.53
C LYS A 3 -48.52 15.25 -29.69
N ILE A 4 -48.01 15.01 -30.91
CA ILE A 4 -47.06 13.92 -31.19
C ILE A 4 -45.68 14.26 -30.59
N LEU A 5 -45.23 15.51 -30.70
CA LEU A 5 -43.98 15.99 -30.08
C LEU A 5 -43.97 15.88 -28.54
N SER A 6 -45.14 15.95 -27.88
CA SER A 6 -45.27 15.82 -26.42
C SER A 6 -45.04 14.37 -25.96
N VAL A 7 -45.64 13.41 -26.66
CA VAL A 7 -45.53 11.98 -26.32
C VAL A 7 -44.12 11.46 -26.56
N THR A 8 -43.44 11.91 -27.62
CA THR A 8 -42.04 11.55 -27.89
C THR A 8 -41.09 12.10 -26.82
N LYS A 9 -41.32 13.32 -26.31
CA LYS A 9 -40.51 13.89 -25.22
C LYS A 9 -40.70 13.15 -23.90
N VAL A 10 -41.93 12.72 -23.58
CA VAL A 10 -42.22 11.93 -22.38
C VAL A 10 -41.54 10.56 -22.45
N LEU A 11 -41.64 9.86 -23.58
CA LEU A 11 -40.98 8.55 -23.79
C LEU A 11 -39.45 8.62 -23.69
N ILE A 12 -38.83 9.70 -24.20
CA ILE A 12 -37.38 9.92 -24.07
C ILE A 12 -36.99 10.19 -22.61
N PHE A 13 -37.83 10.92 -21.85
CA PHE A 13 -37.58 11.20 -20.44
C PHE A 13 -37.71 9.93 -19.57
N THR A 14 -38.66 9.04 -19.87
CA THR A 14 -38.81 7.76 -19.16
C THR A 14 -37.67 6.79 -19.47
N ALA A 15 -37.17 6.76 -20.71
CA ALA A 15 -36.01 5.94 -21.09
C ALA A 15 -34.69 6.44 -20.46
N LEU A 16 -34.56 7.75 -20.22
CA LEU A 16 -33.41 8.33 -19.52
C LEU A 16 -33.42 8.06 -18.01
N LEU A 17 -34.60 7.91 -17.40
CA LEU A 17 -34.75 7.53 -15.98
C LEU A 17 -34.50 6.04 -15.71
N LEU A 18 -34.64 5.18 -16.72
CA LEU A 18 -34.38 3.74 -16.64
C LEU A 18 -32.90 3.35 -16.87
N SER A 19 -32.03 4.31 -17.18
CA SER A 19 -30.60 4.10 -17.43
C SER A 19 -29.70 4.63 -16.31
N ILE A 20 -30.24 4.78 -15.09
CA ILE A 20 -29.41 4.84 -13.88
C ILE A 20 -28.86 3.42 -13.65
N ALA A 21 -27.87 3.04 -14.45
CA ALA A 21 -27.02 1.92 -14.13
C ALA A 21 -26.42 2.24 -12.75
N SER A 22 -26.83 1.48 -11.74
CA SER A 22 -26.18 1.48 -10.45
C SER A 22 -24.70 1.23 -10.69
N VAL A 23 -23.88 2.27 -10.57
CA VAL A 23 -22.44 2.11 -10.49
C VAL A 23 -22.22 1.38 -9.17
N GLU A 24 -22.16 0.05 -9.22
CA GLU A 24 -21.73 -0.75 -8.09
C GLU A 24 -20.26 -0.40 -7.84
N ALA A 25 -20.03 0.37 -6.78
CA ALA A 25 -18.69 0.80 -6.41
C ALA A 25 -17.94 -0.42 -5.87
N LYS A 26 -17.08 -0.97 -6.73
CA LYS A 26 -16.18 -2.08 -6.43
C LYS A 26 -15.30 -1.76 -5.21
N VAL A 27 -14.98 -2.78 -4.42
CA VAL A 27 -13.94 -2.69 -3.38
C VAL A 27 -12.66 -2.06 -3.94
N LYS A 28 -12.16 -1.06 -3.23
CA LYS A 28 -10.86 -0.41 -3.45
C LYS A 28 -10.00 -0.58 -2.22
N LEU A 29 -8.72 -0.80 -2.44
CA LEU A 29 -7.72 -0.97 -1.40
C LEU A 29 -6.72 0.18 -1.44
N PRO A 30 -6.10 0.54 -0.31
CA PRO A 30 -4.91 1.39 -0.32
C PRO A 30 -3.77 0.68 -1.06
N SER A 31 -2.82 1.45 -1.60
CA SER A 31 -1.74 0.89 -2.46
C SER A 31 -0.86 -0.14 -1.74
N ILE A 32 -0.75 -0.06 -0.40
CA ILE A 32 0.00 -1.01 0.42
C ILE A 32 -0.63 -2.42 0.46
N LEU A 33 -1.94 -2.52 0.23
CA LEU A 33 -2.65 -3.79 0.16
C LEU A 33 -2.88 -4.17 -1.31
N GLY A 34 -1.95 -4.95 -1.85
CA GLY A 34 -1.95 -5.31 -3.26
C GLY A 34 -1.25 -6.63 -3.53
N ASP A 35 -1.11 -6.95 -4.82
CA ASP A 35 -0.32 -8.09 -5.27
C ASP A 35 1.13 -7.98 -4.79
N ASN A 36 1.79 -9.12 -4.63
CA ASN A 36 3.21 -9.25 -4.22
C ASN A 36 3.52 -8.76 -2.80
N MET A 37 2.52 -8.40 -1.99
CA MET A 37 2.75 -7.91 -0.63
C MET A 37 3.24 -9.00 0.33
N VAL A 38 3.78 -8.57 1.47
CA VAL A 38 4.12 -9.43 2.60
C VAL A 38 3.26 -9.04 3.80
N LEU A 39 2.66 -10.03 4.45
CA LEU A 39 1.98 -9.86 5.73
C LEU A 39 2.83 -10.44 6.87
N GLN A 40 2.80 -9.78 8.03
CA GLN A 40 3.50 -10.26 9.22
C GLN A 40 2.99 -11.66 9.60
N GLN A 41 3.88 -12.60 9.90
CA GLN A 41 3.54 -13.96 10.34
C GLN A 41 3.08 -13.99 11.80
N LYS A 42 2.32 -15.04 12.16
CA LYS A 42 1.94 -15.36 13.55
C LYS A 42 1.26 -14.22 14.30
N THR A 43 0.44 -13.45 13.60
CA THR A 43 -0.23 -12.30 14.21
C THR A 43 -1.64 -12.10 13.66
N THR A 44 -2.35 -11.15 14.24
CA THR A 44 -3.58 -10.61 13.68
C THR A 44 -3.23 -9.36 12.86
N THR A 45 -3.41 -9.42 11.54
CA THR A 45 -3.20 -8.28 10.65
C THR A 45 -4.53 -7.69 10.17
N LYS A 46 -4.48 -6.43 9.75
CA LYS A 46 -5.64 -5.69 9.27
C LYS A 46 -5.67 -5.70 7.75
N LEU A 47 -6.85 -5.96 7.20
CA LEU A 47 -7.21 -5.58 5.84
C LEU A 47 -8.24 -4.46 5.92
N TRP A 48 -8.10 -3.46 5.07
CA TRP A 48 -9.00 -2.32 5.05
C TRP A 48 -9.09 -1.72 3.66
N GLY A 49 -10.08 -0.87 3.46
CA GLY A 49 -10.25 -0.18 2.19
C GLY A 49 -11.58 0.57 2.14
N TRP A 50 -12.04 0.77 0.91
CA TRP A 50 -13.28 1.45 0.60
C TRP A 50 -14.19 0.55 -0.23
N ALA A 51 -15.49 0.67 -0.01
CA ALA A 51 -16.54 0.04 -0.80
C ALA A 51 -17.75 0.97 -0.83
N LYS A 52 -18.84 0.56 -1.49
CA LYS A 52 -20.15 1.20 -1.31
C LYS A 52 -20.52 1.21 0.18
N GLU A 53 -21.18 2.26 0.67
CA GLU A 53 -21.62 2.37 2.07
C GLU A 53 -22.52 1.19 2.49
N ASN A 54 -22.45 0.83 3.78
CA ASN A 54 -23.30 -0.21 4.39
C ASN A 54 -23.34 -1.54 3.62
N THR A 55 -22.26 -1.89 2.93
CA THR A 55 -22.15 -3.07 2.07
C THR A 55 -21.35 -4.15 2.77
N GLN A 56 -21.81 -5.39 2.67
CA GLN A 56 -21.09 -6.54 3.22
C GLN A 56 -19.88 -6.89 2.35
N ILE A 57 -18.70 -6.91 2.96
CA ILE A 57 -17.45 -7.39 2.35
C ILE A 57 -17.16 -8.79 2.88
N LYS A 58 -16.92 -9.73 1.96
CA LYS A 58 -16.46 -11.09 2.23
C LYS A 58 -14.99 -11.19 1.87
N VAL A 59 -14.19 -11.72 2.78
CA VAL A 59 -12.75 -11.95 2.56
C VAL A 59 -12.45 -13.42 2.75
N LYS A 60 -11.70 -14.03 1.84
CA LYS A 60 -11.27 -15.43 1.92
C LYS A 60 -9.76 -15.53 1.73
N THR A 61 -9.12 -16.22 2.65
CA THR A 61 -7.67 -16.42 2.68
C THR A 61 -7.30 -17.83 2.26
N SER A 62 -6.31 -18.00 1.38
CA SER A 62 -5.99 -19.33 0.82
C SER A 62 -5.23 -20.24 1.77
N TRP A 63 -4.52 -19.70 2.77
CA TRP A 63 -3.67 -20.46 3.68
C TRP A 63 -4.45 -21.28 4.71
N ASP A 64 -5.61 -20.80 5.16
CA ASP A 64 -6.49 -21.49 6.11
C ASP A 64 -7.87 -21.81 5.53
N LYS A 65 -8.13 -21.36 4.29
CA LYS A 65 -9.42 -21.47 3.58
C LYS A 65 -10.60 -20.86 4.35
N LYS A 66 -10.33 -19.98 5.32
CA LYS A 66 -11.38 -19.32 6.12
C LYS A 66 -12.02 -18.17 5.34
N SER A 67 -13.28 -17.96 5.65
CA SER A 67 -14.06 -16.80 5.18
C SER A 67 -14.35 -15.89 6.36
N TYR A 68 -14.17 -14.61 6.13
CA TYR A 68 -14.41 -13.52 7.07
C TYR A 68 -15.40 -12.55 6.45
N THR A 69 -16.16 -11.84 7.29
CA THR A 69 -17.12 -10.84 6.83
C THR A 69 -17.01 -9.58 7.66
N THR A 70 -17.11 -8.43 7.01
CA THR A 70 -17.27 -7.12 7.65
C THR A 70 -18.25 -6.29 6.83
N ASN A 71 -18.70 -5.15 7.36
CA ASN A 71 -19.50 -4.19 6.60
C ASN A 71 -18.73 -2.88 6.48
N SER A 72 -18.85 -2.20 5.35
CA SER A 72 -18.43 -0.81 5.24
C SER A 72 -19.34 0.10 6.07
N ASP A 73 -18.75 1.18 6.59
CA ASP A 73 -19.47 2.22 7.32
C ASP A 73 -20.28 3.14 6.38
N SER A 74 -20.93 4.16 6.96
CA SER A 74 -21.68 5.18 6.21
C SER A 74 -20.82 6.10 5.34
N LYS A 75 -19.49 5.98 5.43
CA LYS A 75 -18.52 6.68 4.58
C LYS A 75 -17.85 5.72 3.59
N GLY A 76 -18.26 4.45 3.56
CA GLY A 76 -17.70 3.40 2.70
C GLY A 76 -16.41 2.79 3.20
N ASN A 77 -15.86 3.18 4.37
CA ASN A 77 -14.65 2.56 4.91
C ASN A 77 -14.97 1.21 5.53
N TRP A 78 -14.07 0.24 5.38
CA TRP A 78 -14.18 -1.03 6.08
C TRP A 78 -12.82 -1.46 6.63
N LEU A 79 -12.88 -2.27 7.68
CA LEU A 79 -11.72 -2.87 8.31
C LEU A 79 -12.07 -4.28 8.77
N LEU A 80 -11.12 -5.19 8.63
CA LEU A 80 -11.23 -6.57 9.03
C LEU A 80 -9.90 -7.06 9.61
N ASN A 81 -9.97 -7.79 10.72
CA ASN A 81 -8.82 -8.50 11.28
C ASN A 81 -8.77 -9.94 10.75
N ILE A 82 -7.61 -10.38 10.30
CA ILE A 82 -7.33 -11.76 9.85
C ILE A 82 -6.10 -12.30 10.56
N ASN A 83 -6.08 -13.60 10.82
CA ASN A 83 -4.93 -14.26 11.44
C ASN A 83 -4.00 -14.84 10.38
N THR A 84 -2.71 -14.59 10.50
CA THR A 84 -1.67 -15.11 9.62
C THR A 84 -0.98 -16.33 10.24
N PRO A 85 -0.69 -17.39 9.45
CA PRO A 85 0.08 -18.56 9.89
C PRO A 85 1.57 -18.23 10.07
N ASP A 86 2.37 -19.27 10.28
CA ASP A 86 3.82 -19.28 10.04
C ASP A 86 4.17 -18.75 8.63
N ALA A 87 5.42 -18.32 8.48
CA ALA A 87 5.98 -17.85 7.24
C ALA A 87 5.79 -18.83 6.07
N GLY A 88 5.52 -18.29 4.87
CA GLY A 88 5.33 -19.10 3.66
C GLY A 88 4.63 -18.35 2.53
N GLY A 89 4.16 -19.11 1.55
CA GLY A 89 3.48 -18.62 0.34
C GLY A 89 4.07 -19.23 -0.94
N PRO A 90 3.67 -18.76 -2.13
CA PRO A 90 2.71 -17.68 -2.34
C PRO A 90 1.27 -18.09 -2.02
N PHE A 91 0.52 -17.16 -1.42
CA PHE A 91 -0.91 -17.29 -1.13
C PHE A 91 -1.74 -16.30 -1.94
N GLN A 92 -3.06 -16.42 -1.79
CA GLN A 92 -4.06 -15.52 -2.37
C GLN A 92 -5.05 -15.04 -1.29
N ILE A 93 -5.56 -13.83 -1.49
CA ILE A 93 -6.67 -13.27 -0.71
C ILE A 93 -7.75 -12.81 -1.69
N SER A 94 -8.95 -13.36 -1.56
CA SER A 94 -10.12 -12.93 -2.34
C SER A 94 -10.99 -12.01 -1.49
N ILE A 95 -11.38 -10.87 -2.03
CA ILE A 95 -12.18 -9.84 -1.35
C ILE A 95 -13.37 -9.53 -2.27
N SER A 96 -14.58 -9.52 -1.73
CA SER A 96 -15.77 -9.33 -2.53
C SER A 96 -16.89 -8.60 -1.81
N ASP A 97 -17.50 -7.64 -2.50
CA ASP A 97 -18.73 -6.93 -2.12
C ASP A 97 -19.93 -7.32 -3.04
N GLY A 98 -19.75 -8.35 -3.86
CA GLY A 98 -20.60 -8.68 -5.00
C GLY A 98 -19.75 -8.96 -6.25
N GLU A 99 -18.68 -8.19 -6.44
CA GLU A 99 -17.62 -8.46 -7.43
C GLU A 99 -16.37 -8.99 -6.72
N VAL A 100 -15.61 -9.89 -7.36
CA VAL A 100 -14.43 -10.50 -6.74
C VAL A 100 -13.15 -9.77 -7.16
N LEU A 101 -12.46 -9.19 -6.19
CA LEU A 101 -11.05 -8.76 -6.28
C LEU A 101 -10.16 -9.84 -5.68
N THR A 102 -9.09 -10.23 -6.38
CA THR A 102 -8.12 -11.22 -5.86
C THR A 102 -6.73 -10.63 -5.82
N LEU A 103 -6.12 -10.66 -4.63
CA LEU A 103 -4.72 -10.35 -4.42
C LEU A 103 -3.89 -11.63 -4.53
N ASN A 104 -2.82 -11.57 -5.33
CA ASN A 104 -1.97 -12.69 -5.71
C ASN A 104 -0.54 -12.53 -5.19
N ASN A 105 0.17 -13.65 -5.12
CA ASN A 105 1.58 -13.70 -4.68
C ASN A 105 1.80 -13.09 -3.29
N ILE A 106 0.89 -13.39 -2.36
CA ILE A 106 0.96 -12.89 -0.99
C ILE A 106 1.92 -13.78 -0.21
N LEU A 107 2.97 -13.18 0.35
CA LEU A 107 3.88 -13.88 1.24
C LEU A 107 3.52 -13.58 2.70
N ILE A 108 3.84 -14.51 3.58
CA ILE A 108 3.74 -14.35 5.03
C ILE A 108 5.14 -14.50 5.60
N GLY A 109 5.56 -13.56 6.45
CA GLY A 109 6.93 -13.49 6.94
C GLY A 109 7.15 -12.30 7.86
N GLU A 110 8.34 -11.69 7.82
CA GLU A 110 8.65 -10.51 8.64
C GLU A 110 8.43 -9.22 7.86
N VAL A 111 7.76 -8.24 8.47
CA VAL A 111 7.47 -6.94 7.82
C VAL A 111 8.04 -5.80 8.64
N TRP A 112 8.85 -4.96 8.00
CA TRP A 112 9.56 -3.85 8.66
C TRP A 112 9.25 -2.51 8.02
N PHE A 113 8.98 -1.51 8.84
CA PHE A 113 8.80 -0.12 8.41
C PHE A 113 10.11 0.65 8.56
N CYS A 114 10.62 1.16 7.45
CA CYS A 114 11.90 1.85 7.35
C CYS A 114 11.66 3.32 7.02
N SER A 115 11.89 4.20 8.01
CA SER A 115 11.61 5.63 7.88
C SER A 115 12.79 6.52 8.29
N GLY A 116 12.70 7.80 7.95
CA GLY A 116 13.70 8.81 8.26
C GLY A 116 13.97 9.75 7.09
N GLN A 117 15.17 10.31 7.05
CA GLN A 117 15.59 11.31 6.06
C GLN A 117 16.57 10.75 5.03
N SER A 118 17.49 11.60 4.52
CA SER A 118 18.38 11.33 3.38
C SER A 118 19.23 10.07 3.51
N ASN A 119 19.65 9.70 4.73
CA ASN A 119 20.43 8.48 4.96
C ASN A 119 19.56 7.21 4.81
N MET A 120 18.28 7.27 5.18
CA MET A 120 17.32 6.20 4.88
C MET A 120 16.92 6.25 3.40
N GLU A 121 16.85 7.43 2.78
CA GLU A 121 16.51 7.58 1.35
C GLU A 121 17.65 7.16 0.41
N MET A 122 18.88 7.04 0.89
CA MET A 122 20.06 6.75 0.07
C MET A 122 19.87 5.44 -0.71
N PRO A 123 19.80 5.47 -2.05
CA PRO A 123 19.51 4.27 -2.83
C PRO A 123 20.75 3.36 -2.88
N MET A 124 20.54 2.06 -3.12
CA MET A 124 21.65 1.10 -3.23
C MET A 124 22.66 1.50 -4.31
N LYS A 125 22.23 2.07 -5.43
CA LYS A 125 23.13 2.59 -6.48
C LYS A 125 23.92 3.84 -6.08
N GLY A 126 23.60 4.43 -4.92
CA GLY A 126 24.16 5.69 -4.45
C GLY A 126 23.53 6.92 -5.10
N PHE A 127 23.76 8.08 -4.50
CA PHE A 127 23.49 9.37 -5.14
C PHE A 127 24.63 9.71 -6.13
N PRO A 128 24.45 10.70 -7.03
CA PRO A 128 25.53 11.14 -7.91
C PRO A 128 26.82 11.44 -7.13
N ARG A 129 27.91 10.76 -7.51
CA ARG A 129 29.23 10.85 -6.87
C ARG A 129 29.29 10.40 -5.39
N GLN A 130 28.29 9.66 -4.93
CA GLN A 130 28.18 9.15 -3.55
C GLN A 130 27.80 7.67 -3.59
N PRO A 131 28.74 6.78 -3.97
CA PRO A 131 28.46 5.36 -4.09
C PRO A 131 28.24 4.74 -2.71
N THR A 132 27.39 3.71 -2.65
CA THR A 132 27.29 2.86 -1.46
C THR A 132 28.38 1.81 -1.49
N LYS A 133 28.91 1.46 -0.33
CA LYS A 133 29.90 0.37 -0.21
C LYS A 133 29.24 -0.94 -0.66
N GLY A 134 29.86 -1.64 -1.62
CA GLY A 134 29.38 -2.94 -2.10
C GLY A 134 28.14 -2.91 -3.01
N GLY A 135 27.55 -1.72 -3.27
CA GLY A 135 26.26 -1.58 -3.96
C GLY A 135 26.18 -2.32 -5.29
N ASN A 136 27.18 -2.17 -6.16
CA ASN A 136 27.20 -2.84 -7.47
C ASN A 136 27.13 -4.37 -7.36
N THR A 137 27.81 -4.96 -6.37
CA THR A 137 27.80 -6.42 -6.18
C THR A 137 26.45 -6.88 -5.66
N ILE A 138 25.86 -6.15 -4.71
CA ILE A 138 24.53 -6.46 -4.17
C ILE A 138 23.46 -6.36 -5.27
N ILE A 139 23.47 -5.28 -6.05
CA ILE A 139 22.56 -5.08 -7.18
C ILE A 139 22.69 -6.23 -8.19
N ALA A 140 23.93 -6.60 -8.56
CA ALA A 140 24.17 -7.68 -9.52
C ALA A 140 23.76 -9.07 -9.02
N LYS A 141 23.77 -9.29 -7.71
CA LYS A 141 23.39 -10.56 -7.07
C LYS A 141 21.92 -10.65 -6.66
N ALA A 142 21.20 -9.52 -6.67
CA ALA A 142 19.77 -9.50 -6.35
C ALA A 142 19.01 -10.49 -7.25
N ASN A 143 18.17 -11.31 -6.62
CA ASN A 143 17.48 -12.41 -7.28
C ASN A 143 16.02 -12.46 -6.84
N PRO A 144 15.05 -12.33 -7.77
CA PRO A 144 13.62 -12.39 -7.47
C PRO A 144 13.15 -13.66 -6.74
N LYS A 145 13.94 -14.75 -6.81
CA LYS A 145 13.68 -16.00 -6.08
C LYS A 145 13.91 -15.90 -4.57
N VAL A 146 14.77 -14.97 -4.14
CA VAL A 146 14.95 -14.67 -2.72
C VAL A 146 13.72 -13.86 -2.27
N PRO A 147 12.95 -14.32 -1.26
CA PRO A 147 11.62 -13.80 -0.95
C PRO A 147 11.66 -12.46 -0.19
N ILE A 148 12.38 -11.48 -0.71
CA ILE A 148 12.36 -10.10 -0.26
C ILE A 148 11.36 -9.32 -1.14
N ARG A 149 10.53 -8.50 -0.51
CA ARG A 149 9.59 -7.60 -1.18
C ARG A 149 9.78 -6.18 -0.68
N ILE A 150 9.71 -5.23 -1.59
CA ILE A 150 10.04 -3.83 -1.33
C ILE A 150 8.81 -2.99 -1.66
N PHE A 151 8.32 -2.24 -0.68
CA PHE A 151 7.31 -1.21 -0.91
C PHE A 151 7.94 0.16 -0.70
N ASN A 152 8.21 0.86 -1.79
CA ASN A 152 8.61 2.26 -1.71
C ASN A 152 7.35 3.12 -1.80
N THR A 153 7.07 3.95 -0.78
CA THR A 153 6.00 4.95 -0.89
C THR A 153 6.27 5.89 -2.07
N ASP A 154 7.54 6.19 -2.32
CA ASP A 154 7.95 7.16 -3.31
C ASP A 154 8.22 6.52 -4.69
N SER A 155 7.41 5.52 -5.06
CA SER A 155 7.51 4.86 -6.36
C SER A 155 6.15 4.51 -6.97
N LYS A 156 6.01 4.74 -8.28
CA LYS A 156 4.86 4.30 -9.06
C LYS A 156 5.30 3.89 -10.46
N ASP A 157 4.81 2.76 -10.94
CA ASP A 157 5.15 2.20 -12.26
C ASP A 157 6.66 2.10 -12.50
N GLY A 158 7.41 1.72 -11.45
CA GLY A 158 8.87 1.58 -11.46
C GLY A 158 9.64 2.91 -11.44
N LYS A 159 8.94 4.04 -11.42
CA LYS A 159 9.54 5.38 -11.40
C LYS A 159 9.52 5.96 -10.00
N LYS A 160 10.58 6.68 -9.63
CA LYS A 160 10.63 7.43 -8.36
C LYS A 160 9.72 8.65 -8.46
N ILE A 161 8.86 8.83 -7.48
CA ILE A 161 7.98 9.97 -7.31
C ILE A 161 8.20 10.52 -5.91
N LYS A 162 8.44 11.82 -5.74
CA LYS A 162 8.46 12.40 -4.40
C LYS A 162 7.03 12.68 -3.98
N GLN A 163 6.62 12.16 -2.82
CA GLN A 163 5.33 12.52 -2.23
C GLN A 163 5.50 12.89 -0.76
N PHE A 164 4.76 13.91 -0.36
CA PHE A 164 4.66 14.36 1.03
C PHE A 164 3.35 15.14 1.16
N ASN A 165 2.81 15.19 2.37
CA ASN A 165 1.62 15.96 2.67
C ASN A 165 1.72 16.53 4.07
N LYS A 166 1.23 17.75 4.28
CA LYS A 166 1.18 18.38 5.61
C LYS A 166 0.11 17.75 6.51
N LYS A 167 -0.87 17.07 5.92
CA LYS A 167 -1.96 16.40 6.65
C LYS A 167 -1.88 14.89 6.46
N PRO A 168 -2.22 14.09 7.50
CA PRO A 168 -2.32 12.64 7.37
C PRO A 168 -3.22 12.24 6.20
N GLN A 169 -2.75 11.32 5.38
CA GLN A 169 -3.51 10.75 4.26
C GLN A 169 -3.95 9.33 4.60
N THR A 170 -5.05 8.89 3.99
CA THR A 170 -5.58 7.53 4.16
C THR A 170 -5.00 6.52 3.17
N ASP A 171 -4.25 7.01 2.17
CA ASP A 171 -3.48 6.21 1.23
C ASP A 171 -2.18 6.94 0.87
N CYS A 172 -1.23 6.20 0.32
CA CYS A 172 -0.02 6.73 -0.29
C CYS A 172 0.17 6.11 -1.65
N GLN A 173 0.96 6.75 -2.52
CA GLN A 173 1.42 6.07 -3.72
C GLN A 173 2.44 4.98 -3.33
N GLY A 174 2.63 3.99 -4.20
CA GLY A 174 3.53 2.88 -3.95
C GLY A 174 3.14 1.63 -4.71
N GLN A 175 4.07 0.69 -4.82
CA GLN A 175 3.80 -0.67 -5.27
C GLN A 175 4.80 -1.64 -4.63
N TRP A 176 4.36 -2.88 -4.45
CA TRP A 176 5.24 -3.97 -4.02
C TRP A 176 6.09 -4.47 -5.19
N LEU A 177 7.40 -4.42 -4.98
CA LEU A 177 8.44 -4.80 -5.92
C LEU A 177 9.14 -6.07 -5.45
N ASP A 178 9.59 -6.87 -6.41
CA ASP A 178 10.38 -8.06 -6.14
C ASP A 178 11.87 -7.73 -5.91
N ASN A 179 12.63 -8.74 -5.51
CA ASN A 179 14.06 -8.64 -5.27
C ASN A 179 14.92 -8.69 -6.55
N SER A 180 14.58 -7.92 -7.57
CA SER A 180 15.35 -7.83 -8.81
C SER A 180 16.46 -6.77 -8.75
N SER A 181 17.49 -6.91 -9.58
CA SER A 181 18.57 -5.92 -9.69
C SER A 181 18.05 -4.49 -9.93
N GLU A 182 17.03 -4.32 -10.77
CA GLU A 182 16.43 -3.02 -11.06
C GLU A 182 15.79 -2.39 -9.81
N ASN A 183 15.00 -3.18 -9.07
CA ASN A 183 14.31 -2.70 -7.88
C ASN A 183 15.29 -2.42 -6.74
N VAL A 184 16.24 -3.32 -6.51
CA VAL A 184 17.28 -3.16 -5.47
C VAL A 184 18.13 -1.93 -5.73
N ALA A 185 18.51 -1.64 -6.98
CA ALA A 185 19.31 -0.46 -7.32
C ALA A 185 18.68 0.87 -6.84
N ASN A 186 17.35 0.94 -6.81
CA ASN A 186 16.61 2.14 -6.44
C ASN A 186 16.09 2.12 -4.99
N THR A 187 16.28 1.01 -4.27
CA THR A 187 15.81 0.81 -2.89
C THR A 187 16.79 1.42 -1.89
N SER A 188 16.30 1.86 -0.73
CA SER A 188 17.14 2.28 0.39
C SER A 188 18.24 1.25 0.68
N ALA A 189 19.50 1.70 0.68
CA ALA A 189 20.64 0.84 0.95
C ALA A 189 20.57 0.27 2.37
N ALA A 190 20.27 1.12 3.36
CA ALA A 190 20.15 0.72 4.75
C ALA A 190 19.03 -0.31 4.95
N ALA A 191 17.84 -0.05 4.40
CA ALA A 191 16.70 -0.97 4.52
C ALA A 191 16.98 -2.31 3.81
N TYR A 192 17.59 -2.28 2.62
CA TYR A 192 17.88 -3.50 1.88
C TYR A 192 18.95 -4.37 2.55
N TYR A 193 20.06 -3.77 3.03
CA TYR A 193 21.08 -4.55 3.75
C TYR A 193 20.49 -5.24 4.98
N PHE A 194 19.63 -4.54 5.71
CA PHE A 194 18.90 -5.09 6.84
C PHE A 194 17.99 -6.25 6.42
N ALA A 195 17.15 -6.06 5.39
CA ALA A 195 16.25 -7.09 4.88
C ALA A 195 17.00 -8.33 4.35
N ASN A 196 18.11 -8.13 3.64
CA ASN A 196 18.94 -9.21 3.11
C ASN A 196 19.54 -10.03 4.25
N TYR A 197 20.12 -9.37 5.26
CA TYR A 197 20.66 -10.06 6.43
C TYR A 197 19.58 -10.82 7.20
N LEU A 198 18.41 -10.20 7.41
CA LEU A 198 17.27 -10.86 8.03
C LEU A 198 16.82 -12.10 7.25
N GLN A 199 16.71 -12.00 5.93
CA GLN A 199 16.31 -13.13 5.09
C GLN A 199 17.34 -14.26 5.16
N GLU A 200 18.64 -13.95 5.12
CA GLU A 200 19.72 -14.94 5.23
C GLU A 200 19.72 -15.69 6.58
N VAL A 201 19.46 -14.97 7.68
CA VAL A 201 19.53 -15.55 9.03
C VAL A 201 18.25 -16.30 9.40
N MET A 202 17.09 -15.80 8.98
CA MET A 202 15.79 -16.38 9.36
C MET A 202 15.22 -17.35 8.33
N ASP A 203 15.65 -17.28 7.07
CA ASP A 203 15.15 -18.07 5.95
C ASP A 203 13.62 -18.01 5.78
N VAL A 204 13.06 -16.81 5.96
CA VAL A 204 11.62 -16.51 5.76
C VAL A 204 11.43 -15.34 4.80
N PRO A 205 10.23 -15.15 4.21
CA PRO A 205 9.94 -13.94 3.45
C PRO A 205 10.13 -12.67 4.28
N VAL A 206 10.67 -11.62 3.65
CA VAL A 206 10.88 -10.32 4.30
C VAL A 206 10.26 -9.21 3.46
N GLY A 207 9.34 -8.45 4.03
CA GLY A 207 8.78 -7.24 3.45
C GLY A 207 9.41 -6.00 4.10
N ILE A 208 9.87 -5.05 3.29
CA ILE A 208 10.28 -3.73 3.77
C ILE A 208 9.40 -2.64 3.17
N ILE A 209 8.86 -1.78 4.04
CA ILE A 209 8.05 -0.63 3.68
C ILE A 209 8.89 0.62 3.93
N ILE A 210 9.25 1.33 2.88
CA ILE A 210 10.17 2.47 2.94
C ILE A 210 9.38 3.76 2.75
N SER A 211 9.39 4.59 3.79
CA SER A 211 8.80 5.93 3.79
C SER A 211 9.83 6.92 4.34
N SER A 212 10.56 7.59 3.44
CA SER A 212 11.68 8.45 3.81
C SER A 212 11.67 9.74 3.00
N LEU A 213 12.02 10.87 3.64
CA LEU A 213 12.07 12.19 3.00
C LEU A 213 13.36 12.93 3.35
N GLY A 214 14.29 13.01 2.41
CA GLY A 214 15.55 13.72 2.57
C GLY A 214 15.37 15.21 2.88
N GLY A 215 16.08 15.68 3.91
CA GLY A 215 16.03 17.07 4.37
C GLY A 215 14.83 17.40 5.27
N SER A 216 13.99 16.41 5.61
CA SER A 216 12.94 16.59 6.60
C SER A 216 13.52 16.72 8.01
N MET A 217 12.92 17.58 8.82
CA MET A 217 13.19 17.69 10.26
C MET A 217 12.24 16.77 11.03
N VAL A 218 12.53 16.49 12.31
CA VAL A 218 11.73 15.55 13.11
C VAL A 218 10.28 16.02 13.28
N GLU A 219 10.06 17.33 13.33
CA GLU A 219 8.76 17.98 13.44
C GLU A 219 7.87 17.64 12.23
N SER A 220 8.45 17.34 11.06
CA SER A 220 7.68 16.91 9.88
C SER A 220 7.04 15.52 10.05
N TRP A 221 7.48 14.75 11.05
CA TRP A 221 7.02 13.38 11.34
C TRP A 221 6.23 13.28 12.63
N MET A 222 6.08 14.39 13.36
CA MET A 222 5.34 14.44 14.62
C MET A 222 3.89 14.85 14.35
N SER A 223 2.97 14.31 15.16
CA SER A 223 1.57 14.76 15.10
C SER A 223 1.46 16.19 15.65
N ARG A 224 0.39 16.90 15.29
CA ARG A 224 0.13 18.25 15.84
C ARG A 224 0.11 18.22 17.36
N GLU A 225 -0.51 17.20 17.93
CA GLU A 225 -0.63 16.99 19.38
C GLU A 225 0.75 16.77 20.04
N ALA A 226 1.69 16.13 19.35
CA ALA A 226 3.04 15.91 19.86
C ALA A 226 3.90 17.19 19.82
N ILE A 227 3.65 18.11 18.89
CA ILE A 227 4.40 19.38 18.74
C ILE A 227 3.80 20.49 19.61
N GLU A 228 2.50 20.47 19.88
CA GLU A 228 1.77 21.51 20.62
C GLU A 228 2.41 21.98 21.96
N PRO A 229 3.09 21.12 22.74
CA PRO A 229 3.80 21.55 23.94
C PRO A 229 4.99 22.50 23.70
N PHE A 230 5.59 22.49 22.51
CA PHE A 230 6.77 23.29 22.13
C PHE A 230 6.34 24.65 21.57
N LYS A 231 6.18 25.66 22.44
CA LYS A 231 5.59 26.96 22.10
C LYS A 231 6.44 27.82 21.15
N GLU A 232 7.72 27.49 21.02
CA GLU A 232 8.65 28.07 20.07
C GLU A 232 8.40 27.63 18.61
N VAL A 233 7.65 26.54 18.40
CA VAL A 233 7.30 26.05 17.07
C VAL A 233 5.98 26.67 16.62
N ASP A 234 6.02 27.40 15.51
CA ASP A 234 4.79 27.89 14.87
C ASP A 234 4.03 26.72 14.22
N LEU A 235 2.91 26.31 14.82
CA LEU A 235 2.08 25.22 14.31
C LEU A 235 1.40 25.53 12.97
N SER A 236 1.42 26.79 12.51
CA SER A 236 0.90 27.16 11.19
C SER A 236 1.66 26.46 10.05
N ILE A 237 2.89 25.98 10.30
CA ILE A 237 3.66 25.18 9.33
C ILE A 237 2.95 23.88 8.94
N LEU A 238 2.07 23.37 9.80
CA LEU A 238 1.27 22.16 9.60
C LEU A 238 -0.07 22.45 8.90
N ASP A 239 -0.42 23.74 8.74
CA ASP A 239 -1.61 24.18 8.04
C ASP A 239 -1.34 24.32 6.54
N ASN A 240 -2.37 24.05 5.73
CA ASN A 240 -2.31 24.13 4.27
C ASN A 240 -2.54 25.56 3.80
#